data_AF-A0A845QRU9-F1
#
_entry.id   AF-A0A845QRU9-F1
#
_cell.length_a   1.000
_cell.length_b   1.000
_cell.length_c   1.000
_cell.angle_alpha   90.00
_cell.angle_beta   90.00
_cell.angle_gamma   90.00
#
_symmetry.space_group_name_H-M   'P 1'
#
loop_
_entity.id
_entity.type
_entity.pdbx_description
1 polymer ?
#
loop_
_entity_poly.entity_id
_entity_poly.type
_entity_poly.pdbx_seq_one_letter_code
_entity_poly.pdbx_strand_id
1 'polypeptide(L)' 'MVNIIVGLIIFVIIGLSIGKVVKEKKRGTKCIGCPHGGANSNKNNCNCS' A
#
# COMPACT_ATOMS: atom_id res chain seq x y z
N MET A 1 23.47 20.91 1.59
CA MET A 1 22.29 21.07 0.71
C MET A 1 21.85 19.75 0.09
N VAL A 2 22.78 18.94 -0.46
CA VAL A 2 22.51 17.60 -1.02
C VAL A 2 21.77 16.67 -0.05
N ASN A 3 22.18 16.63 1.23
CA ASN A 3 21.54 15.75 2.22
C ASN A 3 20.04 16.05 2.43
N ILE A 4 19.63 17.31 2.32
CA ILE A 4 18.22 17.72 2.45
C ILE A 4 17.41 17.22 1.25
N ILE A 5 17.96 17.36 0.05
CA ILE A 5 17.35 16.87 -1.19
C ILE A 5 17.23 15.35 -1.17
N VAL A 6 18.29 14.63 -0.77
CA VAL A 6 18.25 13.17 -0.64
C VAL A 6 17.21 12.74 0.40
N GLY A 7 17.14 13.43 1.55
CA GLY A 7 16.14 13.16 2.58
C GLY A 7 14.70 13.34 2.08
N LEU A 8 14.42 14.42 1.34
CA LEU A 8 13.09 14.67 0.77
C LEU A 8 12.67 13.59 -0.23
N ILE A 9 13.59 13.16 -1.10
CA ILE A 9 13.29 12.12 -2.11
C ILE A 9 12.91 10.80 -1.42
N ILE A 10 13.69 10.37 -0.41
CA ILE A 10 13.40 9.17 0.36
C ILE A 10 12.02 9.29 1.03
N PHE A 11 11.73 10.44 1.63
CA PHE A 11 10.46 10.67 2.31
C PHE A 11 9.26 10.61 1.35
N VAL A 12 9.41 11.15 0.14
CA VAL A 12 8.37 11.09 -0.90
C VAL A 12 8.13 9.66 -1.37
N ILE A 13 9.18 8.88 -1.62
CA ILE A 13 9.05 7.48 -2.07
C ILE A 13 8.31 6.64 -1.01
N ILE A 14 8.72 6.77 0.25
CA ILE A 14 8.09 6.07 1.37
C ILE A 14 6.64 6.54 1.55
N GLY A 15 6.40 7.85 1.49
CA GLY A 15 5.08 8.45 1.63
C GLY A 15 4.10 8.01 0.55
N LEU A 16 4.56 7.89 -0.71
CA LEU A 16 3.76 7.37 -1.82
C LEU A 16 3.41 5.89 -1.64
N SER A 17 4.37 5.09 -1.19
CA SER A 17 4.17 3.67 -0.91
C SER A 17 3.14 3.46 0.20
N ILE A 18 3.32 4.13 1.34
CA ILE A 18 2.39 4.08 2.47
C ILE A 18 1.02 4.67 2.07
N GLY A 19 1.00 5.76 1.31
CA GLY A 19 -0.24 6.41 0.87
C GLY A 19 -1.10 5.51 0.00
N LYS A 20 -0.49 4.75 -0.92
CA LYS A 20 -1.17 3.71 -1.71
C LYS A 20 -1.74 2.63 -0.80
N VAL A 21 -0.92 2.11 0.13
CA VAL A 21 -1.33 1.09 1.11
C VAL A 21 -2.52 1.57 1.95
N VAL A 22 -2.46 2.79 2.49
CA VAL A 22 -3.53 3.36 3.32
C VAL A 22 -4.79 3.63 2.51
N LYS A 23 -4.67 4.13 1.27
CA LYS A 23 -5.82 4.39 0.39
C LYS A 23 -6.57 3.11 0.04
N GLU A 24 -5.84 2.04 -0.29
CA GLU A 24 -6.39 0.71 -0.53
C GLU A 24 -7.02 0.15 0.75
N LYS A 25 -6.35 0.29 1.91
CA LYS A 25 -6.86 -0.15 3.21
C LYS A 25 -8.12 0.59 3.65
N LYS A 26 -8.22 1.90 3.38
CA LYS A 26 -9.40 2.73 3.68
C LYS A 26 -10.63 2.34 2.86
N ARG A 27 -10.42 1.76 1.66
CA ARG A 27 -11.49 1.32 0.76
C ARG A 27 -12.08 -0.05 1.15
N GLY A 28 -11.62 -0.65 2.24
CA GLY A 28 -12.10 -1.94 2.73
C GLY A 28 -11.31 -3.14 2.20
N THR A 29 -10.32 -2.91 1.34
CA THR A 29 -9.42 -3.96 0.85
C THR A 29 -8.36 -4.26 1.91
N LYS A 30 -8.45 -5.43 2.57
CA LYS A 30 -7.41 -5.87 3.53
C LYS A 30 -6.14 -6.40 2.84
N CYS A 31 -6.26 -6.76 1.56
CA CYS A 31 -5.19 -7.36 0.77
C CYS A 31 -4.83 -6.42 -0.38
N ILE A 32 -3.62 -5.87 -0.34
CA ILE A 32 -3.09 -4.97 -1.37
C ILE A 32 -2.33 -5.81 -2.39
N GLY A 33 -2.71 -5.71 -3.67
CA GLY A 33 -1.99 -6.36 -4.77
C GLY A 33 -2.63 -7.60 -5.38
N CYS A 34 -3.88 -7.94 -5.06
CA CYS A 34 -4.60 -9.02 -5.74
C CYS A 34 -5.28 -8.47 -7.02
N PRO A 35 -4.82 -8.83 -8.23
CA PRO A 35 -5.31 -8.24 -9.49
C PRO A 35 -6.76 -8.64 -9.86
N HIS A 36 -7.31 -9.67 -9.22
CA HIS A 36 -8.66 -10.16 -9.45
C HIS A 36 -9.51 -9.88 -8.21
N GLY A 37 -10.22 -8.74 -8.20
CA GLY A 37 -11.07 -8.27 -7.10
C GLY A 37 -12.24 -9.20 -6.77
N GLY A 38 -11.95 -10.37 -6.22
CA GLY A 38 -12.88 -11.31 -5.61
C GLY A 38 -12.43 -11.59 -4.19
N ALA A 39 -12.82 -10.72 -3.26
CA ALA A 39 -12.64 -11.00 -1.84
C ALA A 39 -13.53 -12.19 -1.46
N ASN A 40 -13.00 -13.41 -1.50
CA ASN A 40 -13.64 -14.49 -0.78
C ASN A 40 -13.37 -14.23 0.72
N SER A 41 -14.47 -13.99 1.42
CA SER A 41 -14.55 -13.50 2.78
C SER A 41 -13.95 -14.47 3.80
N ASN A 42 -12.63 -14.43 4.02
CA ASN A 42 -12.07 -14.94 5.26
C ASN A 42 -11.20 -13.87 5.91
N LYS A 43 -11.71 -13.37 7.04
CA LYS A 43 -11.29 -12.14 7.74
C LYS A 43 -9.81 -12.12 8.13
N ASN A 44 -9.09 -13.26 8.02
CA ASN A 44 -7.74 -13.45 8.52
C ASN A 44 -6.70 -13.95 7.49
N ASN A 45 -7.06 -14.30 6.26
CA ASN A 45 -6.09 -14.73 5.25
C ASN A 45 -6.24 -13.94 3.93
N CYS A 46 -5.12 -13.53 3.35
CA CYS A 46 -5.07 -12.95 1.99
C CYS A 46 -4.59 -14.07 1.07
N ASN A 47 -5.52 -14.87 0.55
CA ASN A 47 -5.24 -15.87 -0.48
C ASN A 47 -5.66 -15.30 -1.85
N CYS A 48 -4.73 -15.22 -2.80
CA CYS A 48 -5.00 -14.96 -4.21
C CYS A 48 -4.90 -16.31 -4.94
N SER A 49 -6.05 -16.99 -5.12
CA SER A 49 -6.14 -18.25 -5.88
C SER A 49 -6.54 -18.00 -7.32
#